data_AF-A0A2E8VDD4-F1
#
_entry.id   AF-A0A2E8VDD4-F1
#
_cell.length_a   1.000
_cell.length_b   1.000
_cell.length_c   1.000
_cell.angle_alpha   90.00
_cell.angle_beta   90.00
_cell.angle_gamma   90.00
#
_symmetry.space_group_name_H-M   'P 1'
#
loop_
_entity.id
_entity.type
_entity.pdbx_description
1 polymer ?
#
loop_
_entity_poly.entity_id
_entity_poly.type
_entity_poly.pdbx_seq_one_letter_code
_entity_poly.pdbx_strand_id
1 'polypeptide(L)'
;MNKKKKGYVIPEEKGVKKEKLNWFLRAITLGDRFSYQDFFDRLKKGIVDFLIVFFGVLVSFGVEQKGQSFDDRGRNIDNLINLRNEMISMQEYTQIYIEQNLWVTNMYKRLYNQWEVDNDSIFLLHDEEVTEDEGYYSPLTYYPNLDPFNPPRVVYEAIKLDGTFRFLGPYIGRIINETYDGTDLKYLMINTDREERIFVNQFNDRLSYRWVYDIEDDINLYSNYWWVKNRKYIQKDRFLRYNLYNRIELWEQIADQLSDYDQFLEKNIKIIDSVVGLKESEITLIYWCLFNCGEEYN
;
A
#
# COMPACT_ATOMS: atom_id res chain seq x y z
N MET A 1 86.88 3.65 61.87
CA MET A 1 86.15 4.89 61.50
C MET A 1 86.76 5.39 60.20
N ASN A 2 86.05 5.41 59.06
CA ASN A 2 85.19 6.52 58.68
C ASN A 2 84.23 6.08 57.56
N LYS A 3 82.92 6.03 57.82
CA LYS A 3 81.89 5.84 56.77
C LYS A 3 81.67 7.19 56.09
N LYS A 4 82.03 7.31 54.80
CA LYS A 4 81.62 8.43 53.94
C LYS A 4 80.10 8.36 53.74
N LYS A 5 79.37 9.40 54.19
CA LYS A 5 77.94 9.59 53.90
C LYS A 5 77.78 9.89 52.41
N LYS A 6 77.01 9.05 51.70
CA LYS A 6 76.47 9.38 50.37
C LYS A 6 75.45 10.51 50.54
N GLY A 7 75.73 11.67 49.96
CA GLY A 7 74.77 12.76 49.86
C GLY A 7 73.62 12.36 48.93
N TYR A 8 72.39 12.58 49.39
CA TYR A 8 71.21 12.55 48.52
C TYR A 8 71.29 13.74 47.57
N VAL A 9 71.30 13.47 46.26
CA VAL A 9 71.06 14.50 45.24
C VAL A 9 69.56 14.79 45.27
N ILE A 10 69.18 15.94 45.83
CA ILE A 10 67.83 16.47 45.74
C ILE A 10 67.61 16.82 44.26
N PRO A 11 66.60 16.27 43.57
CA PRO A 11 66.34 16.67 42.19
C PRO A 11 66.07 18.18 42.16
N GLU A 12 66.73 18.91 41.25
CA GLU A 12 66.51 20.33 41.06
C GLU A 12 65.02 20.62 40.93
N GLU A 13 64.50 21.49 41.81
CA GLU A 13 63.09 21.81 41.85
C GLU A 13 62.71 22.63 40.60
N LYS A 14 62.18 21.97 39.57
CA LYS A 14 61.74 22.62 38.32
C LYS A 14 60.45 23.42 38.53
N GLY A 15 60.41 24.65 38.02
CA GLY A 15 59.23 25.53 38.00
C GLY A 15 59.30 26.73 38.94
N VAL A 16 58.50 27.76 38.63
CA VAL A 16 58.43 29.02 39.38
C VAL A 16 57.38 28.90 40.49
N LYS A 17 57.73 29.27 41.73
CA LYS A 17 56.80 29.27 42.87
C LYS A 17 55.58 30.14 42.59
N LYS A 18 54.38 29.68 42.97
CA LYS A 18 53.08 30.35 42.73
C LYS A 18 53.06 31.81 43.20
N GLU A 19 53.72 32.08 44.32
CA GLU A 19 53.90 33.41 44.92
C GLU A 19 54.68 34.39 44.03
N LYS A 20 55.45 33.91 43.04
CA LYS A 20 56.22 34.76 42.11
C LYS A 20 55.56 34.91 40.74
N LEU A 21 54.37 34.35 40.54
CA LEU A 21 53.63 34.41 39.28
C LEU A 21 52.65 35.58 39.25
N ASN A 22 52.34 36.08 38.04
CA ASN A 22 51.31 37.09 37.79
C ASN A 22 49.91 36.53 38.11
N TRP A 23 48.93 37.39 38.41
CA TRP A 23 47.60 37.01 38.93
C TRP A 23 46.87 36.00 38.03
N PHE A 24 46.96 36.18 36.71
CA PHE A 24 46.38 35.26 35.72
C PHE A 24 47.02 33.87 35.77
N LEU A 25 48.36 33.79 35.80
CA LEU A 25 49.10 32.53 35.90
C LEU A 25 48.83 31.82 37.24
N ARG A 26 48.70 32.57 38.34
CA ARG A 26 48.30 32.00 39.64
C ARG A 26 46.92 31.33 39.62
N ALA A 27 45.98 31.87 38.85
CA ALA A 27 44.62 31.33 38.71
C ALA A 27 44.59 30.00 37.95
N ILE A 28 45.46 29.83 36.95
CA ILE A 28 45.54 28.61 36.14
C ILE A 28 46.59 27.59 36.63
N THR A 29 47.33 27.91 37.70
CA THR A 29 48.32 26.99 38.30
C THR A 29 47.67 26.08 39.36
N LEU A 30 47.55 24.79 39.04
CA LEU A 30 47.16 23.73 39.97
C LEU A 30 48.39 23.16 40.71
N GLY A 31 48.74 23.74 41.86
CA GLY A 31 49.88 23.34 42.72
C GLY A 31 50.74 24.51 43.24
N ASP A 32 51.82 24.22 43.97
CA ASP A 32 52.70 25.24 44.59
C ASP A 32 53.70 25.89 43.62
N ARG A 33 53.91 25.29 42.45
CA ARG A 33 54.81 25.80 41.40
C ARG A 33 54.21 25.64 40.01
N PHE A 34 54.49 26.60 39.13
CA PHE A 34 54.13 26.57 37.72
C PHE A 34 55.36 26.27 36.87
N SER A 35 55.22 25.29 35.98
CA SER A 35 56.21 24.93 34.98
C SER A 35 55.53 25.01 33.62
N TYR A 36 56.05 25.84 32.72
CA TYR A 36 55.51 25.95 31.35
C TYR A 36 55.56 24.60 30.63
N GLN A 37 56.61 23.81 30.85
CA GLN A 37 56.73 22.46 30.26
C GLN A 37 55.63 21.53 30.78
N ASP A 38 55.42 21.45 32.10
CA ASP A 38 54.37 20.59 32.66
C ASP A 38 52.96 21.06 32.29
N PHE A 39 52.73 22.36 32.21
CA PHE A 39 51.45 22.92 31.78
C PHE A 39 51.16 22.58 30.32
N PHE A 40 52.13 22.80 29.42
CA PHE A 40 51.98 22.43 28.01
C PHE A 40 51.87 20.93 27.79
N ASP A 41 52.60 20.10 28.55
CA ASP A 41 52.51 18.64 28.43
C ASP A 41 51.16 18.10 28.94
N ARG A 42 50.62 18.66 30.02
CA ARG A 42 49.27 18.33 30.51
C ARG A 42 48.17 18.85 29.58
N LEU A 43 48.34 20.06 29.02
CA LEU A 43 47.41 20.62 28.05
C LEU A 43 47.40 19.80 26.76
N LYS A 44 48.59 19.43 26.23
CA LYS A 44 48.71 18.54 25.07
C LYS A 44 48.08 17.18 25.34
N LYS A 45 48.36 16.58 26.49
CA LYS A 45 47.75 15.30 26.89
C LYS A 45 46.23 15.41 26.99
N GLY A 46 45.73 16.46 27.64
CA GLY A 46 44.28 16.73 27.75
C GLY A 46 43.61 17.00 26.39
N ILE A 47 44.28 17.69 25.47
CA ILE A 47 43.79 17.90 24.10
C ILE A 47 43.77 16.58 23.33
N VAL A 48 44.80 15.75 23.44
CA VAL A 48 44.86 14.44 22.77
C VAL A 48 43.78 13.51 23.34
N ASP A 49 43.65 13.40 24.65
CA ASP A 49 42.63 12.60 25.33
C ASP A 49 41.22 13.10 24.95
N PHE A 50 41.01 14.42 24.90
CA PHE A 50 39.78 15.04 24.42
C PHE A 50 39.50 14.68 22.95
N LEU A 51 40.47 14.81 22.05
CA LEU A 51 40.29 14.47 20.64
C LEU A 51 39.96 13.00 20.45
N ILE A 52 40.63 12.08 21.16
CA ILE A 52 40.35 10.64 21.08
C ILE A 52 38.91 10.33 21.50
N VAL A 53 38.46 10.88 22.64
CA VAL A 53 37.08 10.68 23.12
C VAL A 53 36.07 11.36 22.20
N PHE A 54 36.35 12.61 21.79
CA PHE A 54 35.49 13.39 20.91
C PHE A 54 35.30 12.71 19.55
N PHE A 55 36.38 12.27 18.90
CA PHE A 55 36.30 11.51 17.65
C PHE A 55 35.64 10.14 17.85
N GLY A 56 35.89 9.46 18.98
CA GLY A 56 35.21 8.20 19.30
C GLY A 56 33.68 8.35 19.37
N VAL A 57 33.21 9.38 20.09
CA VAL A 57 31.79 9.72 20.20
C VAL A 57 31.21 10.20 18.86
N LEU A 58 31.94 11.04 18.12
CA LEU A 58 31.51 11.57 16.83
C LEU A 58 31.40 10.48 15.76
N VAL A 59 32.35 9.53 15.73
CA VAL A 59 32.29 8.35 14.85
C VAL A 59 31.15 7.43 15.28
N SER A 60 30.95 7.20 16.59
CA SER A 60 29.83 6.39 17.10
C SER A 60 28.48 6.96 16.67
N PHE A 61 28.26 8.26 16.85
CA PHE A 61 27.04 8.94 16.40
C PHE A 61 26.91 8.92 14.88
N GLY A 62 28.01 9.11 14.14
CA GLY A 62 28.01 9.01 12.69
C GLY A 62 27.62 7.62 12.19
N VAL A 63 28.11 6.56 12.84
CA VAL A 63 27.76 5.17 12.53
C VAL A 63 26.32 4.85 12.93
N GLU A 64 25.84 5.31 14.08
CA GLU A 64 24.43 5.11 14.51
C GLU A 64 23.45 5.83 13.58
N GLN A 65 23.72 7.09 13.23
CA GLN A 65 22.87 7.88 12.33
C GLN A 65 22.83 7.24 10.93
N LYS A 66 23.97 6.76 10.43
CA LYS A 66 24.04 6.06 9.15
C LYS A 66 23.43 4.66 9.20
N GLY A 67 23.56 3.97 10.33
CA GLY A 67 22.91 2.68 10.59
C GLY A 67 21.39 2.78 10.61
N GLN A 68 20.83 3.81 11.27
CA GLN A 68 19.39 4.10 11.23
C GLN A 68 18.91 4.39 9.80
N SER A 69 19.64 5.21 9.04
CA SER A 69 19.29 5.50 7.64
C SER A 69 19.33 4.26 6.73
N PHE A 70 20.20 3.30 7.06
CA PHE A 70 20.30 2.03 6.32
C PHE A 70 19.16 1.06 6.68
N ASP A 71 18.76 0.99 7.95
CA ASP A 71 17.60 0.21 8.39
C ASP A 71 16.28 0.78 7.82
N ASP A 72 16.12 2.11 7.84
CA ASP A 72 14.99 2.81 7.22
C ASP A 72 14.94 2.57 5.70
N ARG A 73 16.11 2.46 5.05
CA ARG A 73 16.20 2.11 3.62
C ARG A 73 15.78 0.65 3.36
N GLY A 74 16.24 -0.31 4.16
CA GLY A 74 15.84 -1.71 4.04
C GLY A 74 14.32 -1.86 4.13
N ARG A 75 13.73 -1.26 5.18
CA ARG A 75 12.27 -1.24 5.37
C ARG A 75 11.52 -0.56 4.22
N ASN A 76 12.09 0.49 3.64
CA ASN A 76 11.51 1.17 2.47
C ASN A 76 11.46 0.23 1.24
N ILE A 77 12.54 -0.51 0.98
CA ILE A 77 12.57 -1.48 -0.13
C ILE A 77 11.55 -2.60 0.10
N ASP A 78 11.52 -3.17 1.31
CA ASP A 78 10.56 -4.23 1.66
C ASP A 78 9.10 -3.74 1.51
N ASN A 79 8.82 -2.51 1.96
CA ASN A 79 7.51 -1.88 1.78
C ASN A 79 7.14 -1.71 0.30
N LEU A 80 8.08 -1.27 -0.54
CA LEU A 80 7.85 -1.13 -1.98
C LEU A 80 7.56 -2.48 -2.65
N ILE A 81 8.31 -3.53 -2.29
CA ILE A 81 8.10 -4.89 -2.79
C ILE A 81 6.72 -5.40 -2.36
N ASN A 82 6.35 -5.21 -1.09
CA ASN A 82 5.06 -5.67 -0.58
C ASN A 82 3.89 -4.92 -1.25
N LEU A 83 3.99 -3.59 -1.40
CA LEU A 83 2.98 -2.79 -2.10
C LEU A 83 2.85 -3.18 -3.57
N ARG A 84 3.99 -3.41 -4.25
CA ARG A 84 4.00 -3.92 -5.62
C ARG A 84 3.28 -5.27 -5.74
N ASN A 85 3.58 -6.21 -4.85
CA ASN A 85 2.96 -7.53 -4.87
C ASN A 85 1.46 -7.45 -4.60
N GLU A 86 1.03 -6.58 -3.67
CA GLU A 86 -0.40 -6.31 -3.47
C GLU A 86 -1.04 -5.70 -4.72
N MET A 87 -0.41 -4.72 -5.39
CA MET A 87 -0.92 -4.18 -6.65
C MET A 87 -1.06 -5.23 -7.75
N ILE A 88 -0.13 -6.19 -7.84
CA ILE A 88 -0.26 -7.34 -8.76
C ILE A 88 -1.50 -8.17 -8.41
N SER A 89 -1.71 -8.47 -7.13
CA SER A 89 -2.92 -9.18 -6.69
C SER A 89 -4.20 -8.38 -6.95
N MET A 90 -4.16 -7.04 -6.83
CA MET A 90 -5.28 -6.18 -7.22
C MET A 90 -5.53 -6.24 -8.73
N GLN A 91 -4.47 -6.28 -9.55
CA GLN A 91 -4.58 -6.39 -10.99
C GLN A 91 -5.21 -7.73 -11.41
N GLU A 92 -4.73 -8.84 -10.84
CA GLU A 92 -5.29 -10.17 -11.05
C GLU A 92 -6.78 -10.23 -10.65
N TYR A 93 -7.13 -9.67 -9.48
CA TYR A 93 -8.52 -9.54 -9.05
C TYR A 93 -9.36 -8.72 -10.04
N THR A 94 -8.81 -7.60 -10.54
CA THR A 94 -9.48 -6.74 -11.53
C THR A 94 -9.74 -7.48 -12.84
N GLN A 95 -8.77 -8.25 -13.33
CA GLN A 95 -8.92 -9.02 -14.57
C GLN A 95 -9.97 -10.12 -14.46
N ILE A 96 -10.00 -10.84 -13.33
CA ILE A 96 -11.05 -11.83 -13.04
C ILE A 96 -12.43 -11.14 -13.03
N TYR A 97 -12.52 -9.97 -12.39
CA TYR A 97 -13.77 -9.22 -12.32
C TYR A 97 -14.21 -8.67 -13.70
N ILE A 98 -13.27 -8.30 -14.58
CA ILE A 98 -13.56 -7.93 -15.98
C ILE A 98 -14.21 -9.10 -16.72
N GLU A 99 -13.66 -10.31 -16.61
CA GLU A 99 -14.20 -11.51 -17.25
C GLU A 99 -15.61 -11.83 -16.74
N GLN A 100 -15.81 -11.75 -15.42
CA GLN A 100 -17.11 -11.96 -14.79
C GLN A 100 -18.13 -10.91 -15.24
N ASN A 101 -17.78 -9.62 -15.20
CA ASN A 101 -18.66 -8.54 -15.62
C ASN A 101 -19.05 -8.69 -17.11
N LEU A 102 -18.11 -9.07 -17.97
CA LEU A 102 -18.39 -9.34 -19.38
C LEU A 102 -19.37 -10.50 -19.55
N TRP A 103 -19.16 -11.60 -18.84
CA TRP A 103 -20.04 -12.76 -18.88
C TRP A 103 -21.46 -12.41 -18.41
N VAL A 104 -21.59 -11.77 -17.24
CA VAL A 104 -22.87 -11.33 -16.66
C VAL A 104 -23.60 -10.38 -17.62
N THR A 105 -22.89 -9.37 -18.10
CA THR A 105 -23.45 -8.37 -19.03
C THR A 105 -23.96 -9.02 -20.30
N ASN A 106 -23.21 -9.95 -20.89
CA ASN A 106 -23.61 -10.65 -22.10
C ASN A 106 -24.82 -11.57 -21.87
N MET A 107 -24.85 -12.29 -20.75
CA MET A 107 -25.98 -13.13 -20.36
C MET A 107 -27.28 -12.31 -20.30
N TYR A 108 -27.26 -11.17 -19.60
CA TYR A 108 -28.42 -10.31 -19.45
C TYR A 108 -28.77 -9.53 -20.72
N LYS A 109 -27.79 -9.11 -21.53
CA LYS A 109 -28.03 -8.53 -22.86
C LYS A 109 -28.74 -9.51 -23.79
N ARG A 110 -28.33 -10.78 -23.78
CA ARG A 110 -29.01 -11.83 -24.57
C ARG A 110 -30.47 -11.93 -24.15
N LEU A 111 -30.75 -11.99 -22.85
CA LEU A 111 -32.12 -12.00 -22.34
C LEU A 111 -32.90 -10.74 -22.77
N TYR A 112 -32.31 -9.56 -22.61
CA TYR A 112 -32.94 -8.29 -22.97
C TYR A 112 -33.27 -8.18 -24.45
N ASN A 113 -32.36 -8.60 -25.33
CA ASN A 113 -32.54 -8.56 -26.78
C ASN A 113 -33.64 -9.53 -27.26
N GLN A 114 -33.84 -10.62 -26.53
CA GLN A 114 -34.83 -11.65 -26.84
C GLN A 114 -36.18 -11.40 -26.16
N TRP A 115 -36.29 -10.38 -25.32
CA TRP A 115 -37.44 -10.13 -24.43
C TRP A 115 -38.82 -10.17 -25.12
N GLU A 116 -38.91 -9.66 -26.34
CA GLU A 116 -40.17 -9.54 -27.10
C GLU A 116 -40.43 -10.73 -28.04
N VAL A 117 -39.54 -11.72 -28.10
CA VAL A 117 -39.73 -12.90 -28.94
C VAL A 117 -40.80 -13.81 -28.31
N ASP A 118 -41.78 -14.24 -29.12
CA ASP A 118 -42.79 -15.18 -28.67
C ASP A 118 -42.22 -16.61 -28.62
N ASN A 119 -41.61 -16.96 -27.49
CA ASN A 119 -41.05 -18.28 -27.21
C ASN A 119 -41.38 -18.68 -25.77
N ASP A 120 -41.84 -19.92 -25.57
CA ASP A 120 -42.20 -20.47 -24.26
C ASP A 120 -41.03 -20.50 -23.26
N SER A 121 -39.80 -20.69 -23.75
CA SER A 121 -38.59 -20.78 -22.94
C SER A 121 -37.73 -19.51 -22.96
N ILE A 122 -38.31 -18.34 -23.28
CA ILE A 122 -37.55 -17.11 -23.51
C ILE A 122 -36.71 -16.63 -22.32
N PHE A 123 -37.16 -16.95 -21.11
CA PHE A 123 -36.47 -16.61 -19.86
C PHE A 123 -35.50 -17.69 -19.40
N LEU A 124 -35.30 -18.75 -20.17
CA LEU A 124 -34.42 -19.87 -19.84
C LEU A 124 -33.18 -19.86 -20.74
N LEU A 125 -32.02 -19.97 -20.13
CA LEU A 125 -30.75 -20.27 -20.79
C LEU A 125 -30.33 -21.69 -20.46
N HIS A 126 -29.52 -22.28 -21.33
CA HIS A 126 -28.89 -23.57 -21.11
C HIS A 126 -27.43 -23.35 -20.73
N ASP A 127 -27.01 -23.92 -19.61
CA ASP A 127 -25.61 -24.05 -19.23
C ASP A 127 -24.98 -25.20 -20.02
N GLU A 128 -24.10 -24.85 -20.97
CA GLU A 128 -23.43 -25.83 -21.83
C GLU A 128 -22.41 -26.68 -21.07
N GLU A 129 -22.01 -26.29 -19.85
CA GLU A 129 -21.06 -27.04 -19.02
C GLU A 129 -21.73 -28.15 -18.20
N VAL A 130 -23.06 -28.15 -18.09
CA VAL A 130 -23.83 -29.16 -17.35
C VAL A 130 -24.29 -30.25 -18.33
N THR A 131 -23.80 -31.48 -18.12
CA THR A 131 -24.06 -32.63 -19.02
C THR A 131 -25.38 -33.37 -18.76
N GLU A 132 -26.15 -32.97 -17.74
CA GLU A 132 -27.44 -33.57 -17.39
C GLU A 132 -28.63 -32.68 -17.80
N ASP A 133 -29.84 -33.24 -17.85
CA ASP A 133 -31.11 -32.57 -18.21
C ASP A 133 -31.49 -31.37 -17.29
N GLU A 134 -30.60 -30.98 -16.37
CA GLU A 134 -30.71 -29.91 -15.39
C GLU A 134 -30.00 -28.60 -15.81
N GLY A 135 -29.41 -28.53 -17.02
CA GLY A 135 -28.66 -27.35 -17.47
C GLY A 135 -29.48 -26.08 -17.71
N TYR A 136 -30.82 -26.13 -17.66
CA TYR A 136 -31.65 -24.94 -17.87
C TYR A 136 -31.83 -24.11 -16.60
N TYR A 137 -31.64 -22.80 -16.70
CA TYR A 137 -31.90 -21.86 -15.62
C TYR A 137 -32.40 -20.52 -16.17
N SER A 138 -33.04 -19.70 -15.32
CA SER A 138 -33.31 -18.31 -15.68
C SER A 138 -32.20 -17.39 -15.19
N PRO A 139 -31.64 -16.49 -16.03
CA PRO A 139 -30.73 -15.46 -15.55
C PRO A 139 -31.32 -14.62 -14.42
N LEU A 140 -32.64 -14.38 -14.48
CA LEU A 140 -33.35 -13.56 -13.49
C LEU A 140 -33.40 -14.21 -12.09
N THR A 141 -33.12 -15.51 -11.98
CA THR A 141 -32.92 -16.19 -10.68
C THR A 141 -31.78 -15.55 -9.89
N TYR A 142 -30.71 -15.12 -10.57
CA TYR A 142 -29.54 -14.49 -9.97
C TYR A 142 -29.59 -12.97 -9.98
N TYR A 143 -30.69 -12.37 -10.46
CA TYR A 143 -30.83 -10.91 -10.51
C TYR A 143 -30.70 -10.25 -9.12
N PRO A 144 -31.17 -10.84 -8.01
CA PRO A 144 -30.99 -10.23 -6.69
C PRO A 144 -29.56 -10.23 -6.16
N ASN A 145 -28.63 -10.93 -6.82
CA ASN A 145 -27.25 -11.03 -6.36
C ASN A 145 -26.49 -9.73 -6.59
N LEU A 146 -25.58 -9.43 -5.68
CA LEU A 146 -24.61 -8.34 -5.75
C LEU A 146 -23.22 -8.93 -5.55
N ASP A 147 -22.27 -8.43 -6.32
CA ASP A 147 -20.86 -8.78 -6.17
C ASP A 147 -20.01 -7.50 -6.19
N PRO A 148 -19.95 -6.75 -5.08
CA PRO A 148 -19.21 -5.49 -5.04
C PRO A 148 -17.72 -5.69 -5.30
N PHE A 149 -17.15 -4.83 -6.14
CA PHE A 149 -15.71 -4.80 -6.41
C PHE A 149 -14.95 -4.36 -5.15
N ASN A 150 -14.10 -5.24 -4.62
CA ASN A 150 -13.34 -4.99 -3.39
C ASN A 150 -11.96 -5.67 -3.44
N PRO A 151 -10.98 -5.06 -4.14
CA PRO A 151 -9.64 -5.62 -4.27
C PRO A 151 -8.87 -5.61 -2.92
N PRO A 152 -7.81 -6.43 -2.78
CA PRO A 152 -7.01 -6.49 -1.56
C PRO A 152 -6.24 -5.19 -1.29
N ARG A 153 -6.18 -4.76 -0.02
CA ARG A 153 -5.54 -3.50 0.42
C ARG A 153 -4.83 -3.59 1.79
N VAL A 154 -4.58 -4.80 2.26
CA VAL A 154 -4.08 -5.08 3.62
C VAL A 154 -2.69 -4.50 3.85
N VAL A 155 -1.80 -4.61 2.87
CA VAL A 155 -0.42 -4.11 2.95
C VAL A 155 -0.43 -2.58 2.98
N TYR A 156 -1.17 -1.95 2.08
CA TYR A 156 -1.33 -0.50 2.08
C TYR A 156 -1.87 0.03 3.41
N GLU A 157 -2.94 -0.57 3.94
CA GLU A 157 -3.52 -0.18 5.22
C GLU A 157 -2.54 -0.35 6.38
N ALA A 158 -1.76 -1.45 6.40
CA ALA A 158 -0.76 -1.69 7.43
C ALA A 158 0.37 -0.64 7.42
N ILE A 159 0.93 -0.34 6.24
CA ILE A 159 2.02 0.63 6.05
C ILE A 159 1.56 2.08 6.33
N LYS A 160 0.28 2.37 6.07
CA LYS A 160 -0.31 3.66 6.42
C LYS A 160 -0.49 3.80 7.92
N LEU A 161 -0.91 2.73 8.60
CA LEU A 161 -1.15 2.70 10.04
C LEU A 161 0.14 2.71 10.88
N ASP A 162 1.18 2.01 10.44
CA ASP A 162 2.48 1.97 11.13
C ASP A 162 3.35 3.22 10.87
N GLY A 163 2.92 4.09 9.96
CA GLY A 163 3.58 5.36 9.61
C GLY A 163 4.81 5.20 8.73
N THR A 164 5.10 3.98 8.24
CA THR A 164 6.23 3.72 7.34
C THR A 164 5.97 4.21 5.92
N PHE A 165 4.71 4.53 5.58
CA PHE A 165 4.34 5.19 4.32
C PHE A 165 5.17 6.44 4.01
N ARG A 166 5.57 7.20 5.04
CA ARG A 166 6.38 8.41 4.89
C ARG A 166 7.75 8.17 4.24
N PHE A 167 8.24 6.93 4.27
CA PHE A 167 9.55 6.58 3.74
C PHE A 167 9.56 6.36 2.22
N LEU A 168 8.38 6.26 1.58
CA LEU A 168 8.26 6.03 0.14
C LEU A 168 8.72 7.22 -0.71
N GLY A 169 8.80 8.43 -0.12
CA GLY A 169 9.06 9.67 -0.82
C GLY A 169 7.81 10.23 -1.52
N PRO A 170 7.83 11.52 -1.92
CA PRO A 170 6.63 12.24 -2.35
C PRO A 170 6.03 11.69 -3.65
N TYR A 171 6.87 11.35 -4.63
CA TYR A 171 6.41 10.83 -5.93
C TYR A 171 5.75 9.45 -5.81
N ILE A 172 6.40 8.50 -5.13
CA ILE A 172 5.85 7.16 -4.95
C ILE A 172 4.67 7.18 -4.00
N GLY A 173 4.75 7.94 -2.90
CA GLY A 173 3.62 8.12 -1.99
C GLY A 173 2.37 8.64 -2.71
N ARG A 174 2.49 9.55 -3.69
CA ARG A 174 1.35 9.96 -4.51
C ARG A 174 0.78 8.81 -5.35
N ILE A 175 1.63 8.05 -6.04
CA ILE A 175 1.19 6.91 -6.87
C ILE A 175 0.46 5.87 -6.03
N ILE A 176 1.01 5.52 -4.86
CA ILE A 176 0.35 4.58 -3.95
C ILE A 176 -0.99 5.16 -3.49
N ASN A 177 -1.04 6.40 -2.99
CA ASN A 177 -2.30 7.02 -2.57
C ASN A 177 -3.35 7.05 -3.70
N GLU A 178 -2.98 7.43 -4.92
CA GLU A 178 -3.88 7.44 -6.08
C GLU A 178 -4.35 6.01 -6.45
N THR A 179 -3.55 4.98 -6.22
CA THR A 179 -3.92 3.58 -6.49
C THR A 179 -4.95 3.03 -5.51
N TYR A 180 -4.81 3.36 -4.23
CA TYR A 180 -5.59 2.75 -3.15
C TYR A 180 -6.73 3.63 -2.61
N ASP A 181 -6.54 4.96 -2.64
CA ASP A 181 -7.50 5.97 -2.14
C ASP A 181 -7.97 6.93 -3.27
N GLY A 182 -7.59 6.66 -4.52
CA GLY A 182 -7.96 7.47 -5.66
C GLY A 182 -9.44 7.41 -6.05
N THR A 183 -9.82 8.31 -6.95
CA THR A 183 -11.21 8.42 -7.41
C THR A 183 -11.67 7.20 -8.21
N ASP A 184 -10.79 6.61 -9.00
CA ASP A 184 -11.17 5.57 -9.96
C ASP A 184 -11.59 4.30 -9.23
N LEU A 185 -10.76 3.82 -8.29
CA LEU A 185 -11.12 2.73 -7.40
C LEU A 185 -12.38 3.04 -6.58
N LYS A 186 -12.49 4.26 -6.05
CA LYS A 186 -13.67 4.66 -5.26
C LYS A 186 -14.96 4.59 -6.08
N TYR A 187 -14.95 5.05 -7.33
CA TYR A 187 -16.13 4.98 -8.20
C TYR A 187 -16.48 3.54 -8.57
N LEU A 188 -15.50 2.69 -8.87
CA LEU A 188 -15.72 1.25 -9.08
C LEU A 188 -16.42 0.59 -7.89
N MET A 189 -15.93 0.83 -6.67
CA MET A 189 -16.54 0.30 -5.44
C MET A 189 -17.97 0.83 -5.23
N ILE A 190 -18.21 2.12 -5.48
CA ILE A 190 -19.55 2.72 -5.31
C ILE A 190 -20.53 2.18 -6.35
N ASN A 191 -20.11 2.06 -7.60
CA ASN A 191 -20.97 1.66 -8.71
C ASN A 191 -21.41 0.19 -8.57
N THR A 192 -20.47 -0.69 -8.22
CA THR A 192 -20.70 -2.13 -8.01
C THR A 192 -21.40 -2.47 -6.68
N ASP A 193 -21.50 -1.52 -5.75
CA ASP A 193 -22.25 -1.70 -4.50
C ASP A 193 -23.53 -0.87 -4.49
N ARG A 194 -23.40 0.43 -4.28
CA ARG A 194 -24.51 1.31 -3.97
C ARG A 194 -25.42 1.53 -5.18
N GLU A 195 -24.83 1.83 -6.34
CA GLU A 195 -25.62 2.13 -7.54
C GLU A 195 -26.29 0.86 -8.07
N GLU A 196 -25.57 -0.26 -8.13
CA GLU A 196 -26.14 -1.54 -8.56
C GLU A 196 -27.28 -2.02 -7.63
N ARG A 197 -27.14 -1.83 -6.32
CA ARG A 197 -28.15 -2.18 -5.31
C ARG A 197 -29.49 -1.49 -5.54
N ILE A 198 -29.52 -0.31 -6.18
CA ILE A 198 -30.77 0.36 -6.55
C ILE A 198 -31.60 -0.55 -7.46
N PHE A 199 -30.97 -1.18 -8.46
CA PHE A 199 -31.68 -2.04 -9.41
C PHE A 199 -32.14 -3.35 -8.78
N VAL A 200 -31.31 -3.94 -7.90
CA VAL A 200 -31.68 -5.13 -7.12
C VAL A 200 -32.90 -4.85 -6.22
N ASN A 201 -32.89 -3.73 -5.51
CA ASN A 201 -34.01 -3.36 -4.65
C ASN A 201 -35.28 -3.12 -5.46
N GLN A 202 -35.18 -2.42 -6.60
CA GLN A 202 -36.31 -2.21 -7.50
C GLN A 202 -36.89 -3.53 -8.04
N PHE A 203 -36.05 -4.52 -8.33
CA PHE A 203 -36.49 -5.86 -8.71
C PHE A 203 -37.23 -6.55 -7.57
N ASN A 204 -36.65 -6.58 -6.38
CA ASN A 204 -37.29 -7.18 -5.20
C ASN A 204 -38.62 -6.50 -4.86
N ASP A 205 -38.68 -5.17 -4.93
CA ASP A 205 -39.91 -4.41 -4.75
C ASP A 205 -40.96 -4.78 -5.80
N ARG A 206 -40.53 -5.00 -7.05
CA ARG A 206 -41.43 -5.46 -8.13
C ARG A 206 -42.01 -6.84 -7.82
N LEU A 207 -41.20 -7.75 -7.29
CA LEU A 207 -41.68 -9.06 -6.83
C LEU A 207 -42.71 -8.88 -5.71
N SER A 208 -42.33 -8.22 -4.62
CA SER A 208 -43.11 -8.15 -3.38
C SER A 208 -44.39 -7.32 -3.47
N TYR A 209 -44.41 -6.26 -4.29
CA TYR A 209 -45.55 -5.33 -4.34
C TYR A 209 -46.43 -5.46 -5.58
N ARG A 210 -46.00 -6.24 -6.59
CA ARG A 210 -46.75 -6.40 -7.83
C ARG A 210 -46.93 -7.86 -8.18
N TRP A 211 -45.85 -8.59 -8.42
CA TRP A 211 -45.95 -9.98 -8.88
C TRP A 211 -46.67 -10.89 -7.89
N VAL A 212 -46.49 -10.68 -6.57
CA VAL A 212 -47.20 -11.43 -5.53
C VAL A 212 -48.73 -11.32 -5.64
N TYR A 213 -49.26 -10.22 -6.21
CA TYR A 213 -50.69 -10.01 -6.36
C TYR A 213 -51.21 -10.33 -7.76
N ASP A 214 -50.37 -10.12 -8.77
CA ASP A 214 -50.75 -10.22 -10.17
C ASP A 214 -50.55 -11.64 -10.75
N ILE A 215 -49.64 -12.44 -10.17
CA ILE A 215 -49.37 -13.83 -10.56
C ILE A 215 -50.11 -14.78 -9.62
N GLU A 216 -50.87 -15.73 -10.17
CA GLU A 216 -51.68 -16.68 -9.39
C GLU A 216 -50.84 -17.69 -8.58
N ASP A 217 -49.66 -18.05 -9.08
CA ASP A 217 -48.76 -18.99 -8.42
C ASP A 217 -47.82 -18.29 -7.43
N ASP A 218 -47.39 -19.03 -6.40
CA ASP A 218 -46.28 -18.62 -5.56
C ASP A 218 -45.03 -18.32 -6.40
N ILE A 219 -44.39 -17.17 -6.14
CA ILE A 219 -43.18 -16.77 -6.85
C ILE A 219 -42.06 -17.77 -6.58
N ASN A 220 -41.59 -18.45 -7.63
CA ASN A 220 -40.46 -19.37 -7.55
C ASN A 220 -39.47 -19.13 -8.69
N LEU A 221 -38.48 -18.28 -8.42
CA LEU A 221 -37.45 -17.92 -9.41
C LEU A 221 -36.52 -19.09 -9.76
N TYR A 222 -36.45 -20.15 -8.96
CA TYR A 222 -35.62 -21.33 -9.23
C TYR A 222 -36.34 -22.39 -10.07
N SER A 223 -37.64 -22.22 -10.32
CA SER A 223 -38.41 -23.18 -11.10
C SER A 223 -38.47 -22.77 -12.58
N ASN A 224 -37.88 -23.58 -13.45
CA ASN A 224 -37.99 -23.40 -14.90
C ASN A 224 -39.45 -23.42 -15.37
N TYR A 225 -40.28 -24.29 -14.79
CA TYR A 225 -41.70 -24.36 -15.09
C TYR A 225 -42.42 -23.04 -14.76
N TRP A 226 -42.08 -22.42 -13.63
CA TRP A 226 -42.68 -21.15 -13.22
C TRP A 226 -42.42 -20.04 -14.23
N TRP A 227 -41.19 -19.94 -14.75
CA TRP A 227 -40.84 -18.97 -15.80
C TRP A 227 -41.61 -19.21 -17.10
N VAL A 228 -41.71 -20.46 -17.54
CA VAL A 228 -42.45 -20.83 -18.77
C VAL A 228 -43.94 -20.50 -18.63
N LYS A 229 -44.56 -20.88 -17.50
CA LYS A 229 -45.99 -20.65 -17.23
C LYS A 229 -46.32 -19.15 -17.19
N ASN A 230 -45.47 -18.36 -16.55
CA ASN A 230 -45.73 -16.94 -16.30
C ASN A 230 -45.13 -16.00 -17.36
N ARG A 231 -44.49 -16.53 -18.42
CA ARG A 231 -43.74 -15.73 -19.40
C ARG A 231 -44.55 -14.56 -19.99
N LYS A 232 -45.83 -14.76 -20.29
CA LYS A 232 -46.65 -13.77 -21.02
C LYS A 232 -46.94 -12.56 -20.15
N TYR A 233 -47.04 -12.78 -18.84
CA TYR A 233 -47.18 -11.71 -17.87
C TYR A 233 -45.85 -10.96 -17.73
N ILE A 234 -44.75 -11.70 -17.55
CA ILE A 234 -43.40 -11.14 -17.33
C ILE A 234 -42.91 -10.37 -18.56
N GLN A 235 -43.12 -10.87 -19.78
CA GLN A 235 -42.77 -10.16 -21.03
C GLN A 235 -43.48 -8.81 -21.14
N LYS A 236 -44.73 -8.71 -20.65
CA LYS A 236 -45.49 -7.45 -20.64
C LYS A 236 -45.04 -6.48 -19.55
N ASP A 237 -44.19 -6.92 -18.62
CA ASP A 237 -43.65 -6.10 -17.54
C ASP A 237 -42.58 -5.13 -18.07
N ARG A 238 -43.04 -3.98 -18.55
CA ARG A 238 -42.16 -2.91 -19.04
C ARG A 238 -41.25 -2.33 -17.96
N PHE A 239 -41.66 -2.39 -16.70
CA PHE A 239 -40.83 -1.91 -15.60
C PHE A 239 -39.61 -2.80 -15.43
N LEU A 240 -39.82 -4.13 -15.38
CA LEU A 240 -38.71 -5.07 -15.26
C LEU A 240 -37.75 -4.96 -16.46
N ARG A 241 -38.29 -4.86 -17.67
CA ARG A 241 -37.47 -4.68 -18.88
C ARG A 241 -36.63 -3.39 -18.81
N TYR A 242 -37.21 -2.29 -18.35
CA TYR A 242 -36.50 -1.01 -18.20
C TYR A 242 -35.44 -1.05 -17.09
N ASN A 243 -35.75 -1.68 -15.96
CA ASN A 243 -34.81 -1.90 -14.86
C ASN A 243 -33.61 -2.75 -15.32
N LEU A 244 -33.85 -3.82 -16.07
CA LEU A 244 -32.82 -4.63 -16.70
C LEU A 244 -31.94 -3.81 -17.66
N TYR A 245 -32.54 -3.00 -18.53
CA TYR A 245 -31.80 -2.11 -19.43
C TYR A 245 -30.82 -1.19 -18.68
N ASN A 246 -31.29 -0.49 -17.64
CA ASN A 246 -30.43 0.43 -16.90
C ASN A 246 -29.30 -0.27 -16.14
N ARG A 247 -29.55 -1.48 -15.62
CA ARG A 247 -28.50 -2.25 -14.95
C ARG A 247 -27.43 -2.73 -15.95
N ILE A 248 -27.84 -3.12 -17.17
CA ILE A 248 -26.90 -3.46 -18.25
C ILE A 248 -26.02 -2.26 -18.60
N GLU A 249 -26.60 -1.07 -18.74
CA GLU A 249 -25.84 0.16 -19.03
C GLU A 249 -24.84 0.49 -17.90
N LEU A 250 -25.22 0.27 -16.64
CA LEU A 250 -24.30 0.40 -15.50
C LEU A 250 -23.12 -0.58 -15.61
N TRP A 251 -23.37 -1.84 -15.94
CA TRP A 251 -22.31 -2.84 -16.11
C TRP A 251 -21.38 -2.54 -17.30
N GLU A 252 -21.90 -1.97 -18.39
CA GLU A 252 -21.07 -1.47 -19.49
C GLU A 252 -20.15 -0.33 -19.03
N GLN A 253 -20.67 0.62 -18.25
CA GLN A 253 -19.85 1.69 -17.67
C GLN A 253 -18.79 1.15 -16.70
N ILE A 254 -19.16 0.17 -15.88
CA ILE A 254 -18.22 -0.53 -14.99
C ILE A 254 -17.13 -1.25 -15.81
N ALA A 255 -17.46 -1.83 -16.96
CA ALA A 255 -16.48 -2.49 -17.82
C ALA A 255 -15.38 -1.53 -18.28
N ASP A 256 -15.75 -0.31 -18.70
CA ASP A 256 -14.80 0.72 -19.09
C ASP A 256 -13.93 1.15 -17.89
N GLN A 257 -14.55 1.38 -16.73
CA GLN A 257 -13.84 1.75 -15.50
C GLN A 257 -12.84 0.67 -15.06
N LEU A 258 -13.20 -0.61 -15.18
CA LEU A 258 -12.31 -1.72 -14.84
C LEU A 258 -11.11 -1.78 -15.80
N SER A 259 -11.34 -1.56 -17.10
CA SER A 259 -10.26 -1.55 -18.10
C SER A 259 -9.29 -0.40 -17.87
N ASP A 260 -9.81 0.80 -17.58
CA ASP A 260 -8.98 1.95 -17.25
C ASP A 260 -8.18 1.71 -15.97
N TYR A 261 -8.80 1.10 -14.95
CA TYR A 261 -8.13 0.78 -13.69
C TYR A 261 -7.06 -0.30 -13.84
N ASP A 262 -7.29 -1.35 -14.64
CA ASP A 262 -6.28 -2.38 -14.95
C ASP A 262 -5.04 -1.76 -15.65
N GLN A 263 -5.25 -0.89 -16.64
CA GLN A 263 -4.15 -0.17 -17.30
C GLN A 263 -3.40 0.75 -16.32
N PHE A 264 -4.13 1.40 -15.42
CA PHE A 264 -3.54 2.24 -14.38
C PHE A 264 -2.69 1.43 -13.41
N LEU A 265 -3.17 0.26 -12.96
CA LEU A 265 -2.41 -0.68 -12.13
C LEU A 265 -1.16 -1.17 -12.86
N GLU A 266 -1.27 -1.61 -14.11
CA GLU A 266 -0.14 -2.09 -14.91
C GLU A 266 0.97 -1.04 -15.00
N LYS A 267 0.60 0.22 -15.25
CA LYS A 267 1.54 1.34 -15.31
C LYS A 267 2.22 1.56 -13.96
N ASN A 268 1.46 1.57 -12.86
CA ASN A 268 2.00 1.84 -11.53
C ASN A 268 2.92 0.71 -11.05
N ILE A 269 2.57 -0.55 -11.33
CA ILE A 269 3.41 -1.72 -11.06
C ILE A 269 4.76 -1.56 -11.77
N LYS A 270 4.77 -1.20 -13.06
CA LYS A 270 6.02 -0.95 -13.83
C LYS A 270 6.88 0.16 -13.22
N ILE A 271 6.26 1.23 -12.73
CA ILE A 271 7.00 2.32 -12.06
C ILE A 271 7.64 1.81 -10.77
N ILE A 272 6.90 1.08 -9.94
CA ILE A 272 7.43 0.54 -8.68
C ILE A 272 8.52 -0.49 -8.96
N ASP A 273 8.36 -1.36 -9.96
CA ASP A 273 9.38 -2.30 -10.43
C ASP A 273 10.69 -1.60 -10.77
N SER A 274 10.62 -0.52 -11.54
CA SER A 274 11.80 0.27 -11.89
C SER A 274 12.47 0.87 -10.65
N VAL A 275 11.68 1.34 -9.68
CA VAL A 275 12.21 1.96 -8.45
C VAL A 275 12.86 0.93 -7.53
N VAL A 276 12.25 -0.25 -7.39
CA VAL A 276 12.80 -1.38 -6.63
C VAL A 276 14.12 -1.82 -7.26
N GLY A 277 14.16 -2.05 -8.58
CA GLY A 277 15.38 -2.46 -9.26
C GLY A 277 16.53 -1.46 -9.12
N LEU A 278 16.26 -0.15 -9.17
CA LEU A 278 17.26 0.88 -8.89
C LEU A 278 17.79 0.76 -7.46
N LYS A 279 16.90 0.68 -6.47
CA LYS A 279 17.26 0.62 -5.04
C LYS A 279 18.01 -0.66 -4.64
N GLU A 280 17.72 -1.78 -5.29
CA GLU A 280 18.43 -3.07 -5.11
C GLU A 280 19.82 -3.07 -5.77
N SER A 281 20.00 -2.34 -6.88
CA SER A 281 21.28 -2.28 -7.62
C SER A 281 22.35 -1.39 -6.96
N GLU A 282 21.96 -0.59 -5.97
CA GLU A 282 22.84 0.31 -5.24
C GLU A 282 23.79 -0.47 -4.31
N ILE A 283 25.10 -0.37 -4.56
CA ILE A 283 26.13 -1.03 -3.73
C ILE A 283 26.50 -0.12 -2.54
N THR A 284 26.24 -0.61 -1.33
CA THR A 284 26.64 0.05 -0.07
C THR A 284 27.80 -0.66 0.59
N LEU A 285 28.82 0.09 1.00
CA LEU A 285 29.99 -0.42 1.75
C LEU A 285 30.12 0.40 3.04
N ILE A 286 29.96 -0.26 4.20
CA ILE A 286 29.99 0.35 5.55
C ILE A 286 29.13 1.63 5.62
N TYR A 287 27.85 1.55 5.21
CA TYR A 287 26.88 2.65 5.22
C TYR A 287 27.18 3.84 4.27
N TRP A 288 28.16 3.72 3.38
CA TRP A 288 28.41 4.66 2.29
C TRP A 288 27.95 4.06 0.97
N CYS A 289 27.17 4.83 0.21
CA CYS A 289 26.80 4.46 -1.16
C CYS A 289 27.98 4.79 -2.10
N LEU A 290 28.42 3.82 -2.89
CA LEU A 290 29.62 3.92 -3.73
C LEU A 290 29.30 4.05 -5.23
N PHE A 291 28.12 3.60 -5.67
CA PHE A 291 27.71 3.57 -7.07
C PHE A 291 26.19 3.76 -7.18
N ASN A 292 25.73 4.45 -8.24
CA ASN A 292 24.30 4.73 -8.52
C ASN A 292 23.54 5.36 -7.36
N CYS A 293 24.20 6.23 -6.59
CA CYS A 293 23.54 7.04 -5.58
C CYS A 293 22.72 8.12 -6.29
N GLY A 294 21.53 7.75 -6.76
CA GLY A 294 20.58 8.70 -7.33
C GLY A 294 20.31 9.80 -6.31
N GLU A 295 20.30 11.05 -6.77
CA GLU A 295 19.83 12.16 -5.95
C GLU A 295 18.48 11.76 -5.35
N GLU A 296 18.34 11.94 -4.03
CA GLU A 296 17.06 11.90 -3.36
C GLU A 296 16.10 12.76 -4.20
N TYR A 297 15.12 12.11 -4.83
CA TYR A 297 14.05 12.81 -5.52
C TYR A 297 13.28 13.61 -4.46
N ASN A 298 13.73 14.84 -4.22
CA ASN A 298 13.00 15.90 -3.53
C ASN A 298 11.77 16.27 -4.36
#